data_AF-A0A7H8UHT5-F1
#
_entry.id   AF-A0A7H8UHT5-F1
#
_cell.length_a   1.000
_cell.length_b   1.000
_cell.length_c   1.000
_cell.angle_alpha   90.00
_cell.angle_beta   90.00
_cell.angle_gamma   90.00
#
_symmetry.space_group_name_H-M   'P 1'
#
loop_
_entity.id
_entity.type
_entity.pdbx_description
1 polymer ?
#
loop_
_entity_poly.entity_id
_entity_poly.type
_entity_poly.pdbx_seq_one_letter_code
_entity_poly.pdbx_strand_id
1 'polypeptide(L)'
;MLMKKYLLIALPLLLTGCSAYNQLVERMQTDTLEYRCDEKPLTVKLNNPRQEASFVYDNKLLTLKQGMSASGARYTDGIYVFWSKGDSATVYKRDRIVLNNCQLENPKR
;
A
#
# COMPACT_ATOMS: atom_id res chain seq x y z
N MET A 1 -4.78 10.77 55.70
CA MET A 1 -4.30 11.62 54.58
C MET A 1 -3.43 10.77 53.64
N LEU A 2 -4.00 9.81 52.89
CA LEU A 2 -3.18 8.83 52.13
C LEU A 2 -3.79 8.37 50.79
N MET A 3 -4.70 9.13 50.18
CA MET A 3 -5.33 8.72 48.91
C MET A 3 -5.09 9.68 47.75
N LYS A 4 -4.40 10.82 47.97
CA LYS A 4 -4.27 11.88 46.95
C LYS A 4 -2.93 11.89 46.19
N LYS A 5 -1.93 11.10 46.63
CA LYS A 5 -0.60 11.04 45.98
C LYS A 5 -0.49 9.99 44.87
N TYR A 6 -1.38 9.00 44.82
CA TYR A 6 -1.31 7.92 43.82
C TYR A 6 -1.92 8.27 42.46
N LEU A 7 -2.78 9.30 42.40
CA LEU A 7 -3.40 9.75 41.13
C LEU A 7 -2.36 10.34 40.16
N LEU A 8 -1.23 10.84 40.67
CA LEU A 8 -0.21 11.53 39.88
C LEU A 8 0.77 10.59 39.16
N ILE A 9 0.76 9.29 39.47
CA ILE A 9 1.71 8.31 38.93
C ILE A 9 1.13 7.55 37.72
N ALA A 10 -0.19 7.58 37.51
CA ALA A 10 -0.84 6.86 36.41
C ALA A 10 -0.88 7.63 35.07
N LEU A 11 -0.62 8.94 35.09
CA LEU A 11 -0.70 9.79 33.88
C LEU A 11 0.37 9.52 32.81
N PRO A 12 1.65 9.19 33.11
CA PRO A 12 2.68 9.04 32.09
C PRO A 12 2.54 7.76 31.25
N LEU A 13 1.83 6.74 31.76
CA LEU A 13 1.69 5.44 31.09
C LEU A 13 0.71 5.45 29.89
N LEU A 14 -0.15 6.47 29.79
CA LEU A 14 -1.09 6.60 28.66
C LEU A 14 -0.46 7.24 27.42
N LEU A 15 0.68 7.94 27.57
CA LEU A 15 1.30 8.71 26.47
C LEU A 15 2.25 7.88 25.59
N THR A 16 2.69 6.69 26.03
CA THR A 16 3.57 5.82 25.24
C THR A 16 2.82 4.90 24.25
N GLY A 17 1.48 4.87 24.30
CA GLY A 17 0.66 3.99 23.45
C GLY A 17 0.54 4.41 21.97
N CYS A 18 0.79 5.69 21.64
CA CYS A 18 0.50 6.21 20.30
C CYS A 18 1.43 5.66 19.20
N SER A 19 2.71 5.39 19.50
CA SER A 19 3.66 4.90 18.48
C SER A 19 3.38 3.44 18.10
N ALA A 20 3.11 2.58 19.08
CA ALA A 20 2.76 1.18 18.83
C ALA A 20 1.40 1.04 18.12
N TYR A 21 0.44 1.91 18.47
CA TYR A 21 -0.85 1.95 17.81
C TYR A 21 -0.72 2.32 16.32
N ASN A 22 0.07 3.35 15.98
CA ASN A 22 0.28 3.74 14.58
C ASN A 22 0.88 2.61 13.74
N GLN A 23 1.85 1.87 14.26
CA GLN A 23 2.48 0.75 13.52
C GLN A 23 1.52 -0.44 13.32
N LEU A 24 0.60 -0.67 14.27
CA LEU A 24 -0.48 -1.66 14.12
C LEU A 24 -1.53 -1.22 13.10
N VAL A 25 -1.92 0.06 13.11
CA VAL A 25 -2.86 0.65 12.15
C VAL A 25 -2.26 0.65 10.73
N GLU A 26 -0.96 0.96 10.57
CA GLU A 26 -0.27 0.89 9.28
C GLU A 26 -0.31 -0.52 8.65
N ARG A 27 -0.13 -1.57 9.46
CA ARG A 27 -0.25 -2.95 8.97
C ARG A 27 -1.67 -3.32 8.56
N MET A 28 -2.68 -2.73 9.20
CA MET A 28 -4.09 -2.91 8.83
C MET A 28 -4.47 -2.13 7.56
N GLN A 29 -3.73 -1.06 7.22
CA GLN A 29 -4.00 -0.20 6.05
C GLN A 29 -3.22 -0.60 4.79
N THR A 30 -2.88 -1.88 4.67
CA THR A 30 -2.36 -2.43 3.40
C THR A 30 -3.51 -3.10 2.64
N ASP A 31 -4.00 -2.45 1.61
CA ASP A 31 -5.01 -3.01 0.73
C ASP A 31 -4.37 -4.00 -0.24
N THR A 32 -4.94 -5.19 -0.37
CA THR A 32 -4.50 -6.17 -1.37
C THR A 32 -5.50 -6.18 -2.53
N LEU A 33 -5.01 -5.83 -3.70
CA LEU A 33 -5.74 -5.82 -4.97
C LEU A 33 -5.28 -6.99 -5.83
N GLU A 34 -6.24 -7.75 -6.33
CA GLU A 34 -5.97 -8.90 -7.21
C GLU A 34 -6.45 -8.56 -8.61
N TYR A 35 -5.52 -8.55 -9.55
CA TYR A 35 -5.78 -8.30 -10.95
C TYR A 35 -5.59 -9.57 -11.77
N ARG A 36 -6.50 -9.77 -12.74
CA ARG A 36 -6.35 -10.74 -13.81
C ARG A 36 -5.86 -10.02 -15.05
N CYS A 37 -4.62 -10.27 -15.45
CA CYS A 37 -4.05 -9.79 -16.70
C CYS A 37 -4.04 -10.92 -17.74
N ASP A 38 -3.86 -10.55 -19.01
CA ASP A 38 -3.81 -11.52 -20.12
C ASP A 38 -2.59 -12.45 -20.00
N GLU A 39 -1.46 -11.93 -19.51
CA GLU A 39 -0.21 -12.69 -19.44
C GLU A 39 -0.08 -13.53 -18.15
N LYS A 40 -0.39 -12.92 -17.00
CA LYS A 40 -0.33 -13.59 -15.67
C LYS A 40 -1.16 -12.83 -14.63
N PRO A 41 -1.67 -13.52 -13.59
CA PRO A 41 -2.32 -12.85 -12.48
C PRO A 41 -1.33 -11.95 -11.73
N LEU A 42 -1.82 -10.81 -11.25
CA LEU A 42 -1.04 -9.80 -10.55
C LEU A 42 -1.69 -9.46 -9.21
N THR A 43 -0.97 -9.70 -8.11
CA THR A 43 -1.40 -9.27 -6.77
C THR A 43 -0.59 -8.04 -6.35
N VAL A 44 -1.29 -6.93 -6.11
CA VAL A 44 -0.72 -5.65 -5.70
C VAL A 44 -1.12 -5.34 -4.28
N LYS A 45 -0.14 -5.03 -3.43
CA LYS A 45 -0.34 -4.54 -2.06
C LYS A 45 -0.15 -3.03 -2.05
N LEU A 46 -1.22 -2.28 -1.86
CA LEU A 46 -1.19 -0.84 -1.70
C LEU A 46 -1.05 -0.48 -0.23
N ASN A 47 0.00 0.26 0.10
CA ASN A 47 0.16 0.90 1.38
C ASN A 47 -0.19 2.38 1.21
N ASN A 48 -1.45 2.72 1.49
CA ASN A 48 -1.95 4.09 1.33
C ASN A 48 -1.20 5.10 2.23
N PRO A 49 -0.92 4.81 3.52
CA PRO A 49 -0.16 5.74 4.36
C PRO A 49 1.23 6.07 3.82
N ARG A 50 1.91 5.09 3.21
CA ARG A 50 3.25 5.27 2.64
C ARG A 50 3.24 5.67 1.17
N GLN A 51 2.06 5.69 0.54
CA GLN A 51 1.89 5.92 -0.90
C GLN A 51 2.76 4.96 -1.72
N GLU A 52 2.75 3.68 -1.35
CA GLU A 52 3.58 2.63 -1.98
C GLU A 52 2.71 1.51 -2.53
N ALA A 53 3.10 0.98 -3.70
CA ALA A 53 2.49 -0.21 -4.30
C ALA A 53 3.55 -1.30 -4.38
N SER A 54 3.29 -2.47 -3.82
CA SER A 54 4.19 -3.61 -3.84
C SER A 54 3.59 -4.80 -4.55
N PHE A 55 4.33 -5.41 -5.47
CA PHE A 55 3.88 -6.61 -6.18
C PHE A 55 5.07 -7.49 -6.55
N VAL A 56 4.81 -8.77 -6.82
CA VAL A 56 5.84 -9.72 -7.23
C VAL A 56 5.87 -9.83 -8.75
N TYR A 57 7.04 -9.61 -9.35
CA TYR A 57 7.26 -9.79 -10.78
C TYR A 57 8.59 -10.55 -10.98
N ASP A 58 8.54 -11.65 -11.72
CA ASP A 58 9.68 -12.57 -11.97
C ASP A 58 10.37 -12.99 -10.66
N ASN A 59 9.59 -13.44 -9.68
CA ASN A 59 10.03 -13.86 -8.33
C ASN A 59 10.73 -12.75 -7.51
N LYS A 60 10.71 -11.49 -7.97
CA LYS A 60 11.22 -10.34 -7.24
C LYS A 60 10.06 -9.53 -6.67
N LEU A 61 10.12 -9.22 -5.38
CA LEU A 61 9.24 -8.23 -4.76
C LEU A 61 9.69 -6.84 -5.20
N LEU A 62 8.81 -6.11 -5.87
CA LEU A 62 9.00 -4.73 -6.26
C LEU A 62 8.16 -3.85 -5.34
N THR A 63 8.72 -2.73 -4.91
CA THR A 63 8.02 -1.70 -4.12
C THR A 63 8.20 -0.37 -4.83
N LEU A 64 7.11 0.13 -5.37
CA LEU A 64 7.06 1.36 -6.17
C LEU A 64 6.43 2.48 -5.35
N LYS A 65 6.93 3.70 -5.54
CA LYS A 65 6.39 4.89 -4.87
C LYS A 65 5.38 5.59 -5.77
N GLN A 66 4.36 6.20 -5.18
CA GLN A 66 3.38 6.96 -5.93
C GLN A 66 4.07 8.13 -6.64
N GLY A 67 3.79 8.25 -7.94
CA GLY A 67 4.25 9.34 -8.79
C GLY A 67 3.07 10.16 -9.29
N MET A 68 3.36 11.36 -9.81
CA MET A 68 2.33 12.19 -10.42
C MET A 68 1.69 11.49 -11.62
N SER A 69 0.36 11.58 -11.71
CA SER A 69 -0.44 11.04 -12.80
C SER A 69 -1.53 12.04 -13.18
N ALA A 70 -1.83 12.16 -14.47
CA ALA A 70 -2.94 12.98 -14.95
C ALA A 70 -4.31 12.30 -14.72
N SER A 71 -4.35 10.96 -14.70
CA SER A 71 -5.56 10.18 -14.45
C SER A 71 -5.19 8.84 -13.81
N GLY A 72 -5.96 8.43 -12.81
CA GLY A 72 -5.69 7.21 -12.05
C GLY A 72 -4.46 7.33 -11.14
N ALA A 73 -4.03 6.20 -10.58
CA ALA A 73 -2.87 6.15 -9.69
C ALA A 73 -1.67 5.58 -10.45
N ARG A 74 -0.52 6.27 -10.35
CA ARG A 74 0.73 5.83 -10.94
C ARG A 74 1.74 5.60 -9.83
N TYR A 75 2.42 4.47 -9.87
CA TYR A 75 3.50 4.12 -8.96
C TYR A 75 4.73 3.75 -9.78
N THR A 76 5.91 4.24 -9.39
CA THR A 76 7.16 4.03 -10.12
C THR A 76 8.37 3.96 -9.19
N ASP A 77 9.39 3.22 -9.59
CA ASP A 77 10.74 3.22 -9.00
C ASP A 77 11.81 3.72 -10.01
N GLY A 78 11.36 4.20 -11.19
CA GLY A 78 12.20 4.60 -12.31
C GLY A 78 12.47 3.50 -13.33
N ILE A 79 12.30 2.22 -12.97
CA ILE A 79 12.44 1.07 -13.88
C ILE A 79 11.09 0.43 -14.17
N TYR A 80 10.26 0.24 -13.16
CA TYR A 80 8.92 -0.30 -13.28
C TYR A 80 7.89 0.79 -13.04
N VAL A 81 6.79 0.72 -13.77
CA VAL A 81 5.64 1.60 -13.57
C VAL A 81 4.40 0.73 -13.45
N PHE A 82 3.72 0.83 -12.32
CA PHE A 82 2.35 0.33 -12.16
C PHE A 82 1.40 1.51 -12.34
N TRP A 83 0.53 1.42 -13.34
CA TRP A 83 -0.49 2.44 -13.59
C TRP A 83 -1.87 1.80 -13.50
N SER A 84 -2.69 2.30 -12.58
CA SER A 84 -4.07 1.86 -12.41
C SER A 84 -5.05 2.99 -12.73
N LYS A 85 -6.13 2.66 -13.42
CA LYS A 85 -7.19 3.57 -13.81
C LYS A 85 -8.54 2.87 -13.64
N GLY A 86 -9.30 3.28 -12.64
CA GLY A 86 -10.52 2.58 -12.23
C GLY A 86 -10.19 1.12 -11.87
N ASP A 87 -10.88 0.19 -12.50
CA ASP A 87 -10.67 -1.26 -12.31
C ASP A 87 -9.58 -1.84 -13.21
N SER A 88 -9.04 -1.05 -14.14
CA SER A 88 -8.00 -1.49 -15.06
C SER A 88 -6.59 -1.12 -14.57
N ALA A 89 -5.59 -1.93 -14.90
CA ALA A 89 -4.19 -1.64 -14.64
C ALA A 89 -3.27 -2.09 -15.77
N THR A 90 -2.09 -1.49 -15.82
CA THR A 90 -1.02 -1.82 -16.77
C THR A 90 0.33 -1.70 -16.07
N VAL A 91 1.22 -2.66 -16.32
CA VAL A 91 2.59 -2.63 -15.79
C VAL A 91 3.58 -2.43 -16.93
N TYR A 92 4.44 -1.45 -16.75
CA TYR A 92 5.55 -1.14 -17.64
C TYR A 92 6.87 -1.51 -16.98
N LYS A 93 7.82 -1.96 -17.80
CA LYS A 93 9.24 -2.10 -17.46
C LYS A 93 10.03 -1.26 -18.44
N ARG A 94 10.56 -0.15 -17.94
CA ARG A 94 11.13 0.97 -18.71
C ARG A 94 10.05 1.48 -19.66
N ASP A 95 10.18 1.19 -20.95
CA ASP A 95 9.25 1.65 -21.99
C ASP A 95 8.41 0.52 -22.60
N ARG A 96 8.47 -0.69 -22.04
CA ARG A 96 7.72 -1.85 -22.56
C ARG A 96 6.60 -2.25 -21.62
N ILE A 97 5.43 -2.54 -22.17
CA ILE A 97 4.32 -3.14 -21.43
C ILE A 97 4.70 -4.59 -21.14
N VAL A 98 4.69 -4.97 -19.87
CA VAL A 98 4.97 -6.34 -19.41
C VAL A 98 3.72 -7.05 -18.89
N LEU A 99 2.72 -6.29 -18.45
CA LEU A 99 1.39 -6.79 -18.12
C LEU A 99 0.37 -5.82 -18.68
N ASN A 100 -0.54 -6.32 -19.50
CA ASN A 100 -1.58 -5.53 -20.14
C ASN A 100 -2.98 -6.00 -19.74
N ASN A 101 -3.96 -5.12 -19.94
CA ASN A 101 -5.39 -5.40 -19.73
C ASN A 101 -5.72 -6.01 -18.35
N CYS A 102 -4.95 -5.67 -17.33
CA CYS A 102 -5.18 -6.19 -15.99
C CYS A 102 -6.52 -5.66 -15.44
N GLN A 103 -7.47 -6.55 -15.17
CA GLN A 103 -8.77 -6.18 -14.58
C GLN A 103 -8.83 -6.58 -13.11
N LEU A 104 -9.34 -5.69 -12.27
CA LEU A 104 -9.52 -5.95 -10.84
C LEU A 104 -10.62 -7.00 -10.64
N GLU A 105 -10.27 -8.12 -10.01
CA GLU A 105 -11.19 -9.26 -9.82
C GLU A 105 -12.23 -8.99 -8.74
N ASN A 106 -11.87 -8.24 -7.72
CA ASN A 106 -12.77 -7.94 -6.59
C ASN A 106 -12.67 -6.45 -6.22
N PRO A 107 -13.34 -5.57 -6.99
CA PRO A 107 -13.49 -4.18 -6.59
C PRO A 107 -14.29 -4.14 -5.29
N LYS A 108 -13.61 -3.89 -4.16
CA LYS A 108 -14.29 -3.56 -2.90
C LYS A 108 -15.01 -2.23 -3.11
N ARG A 109 -16.30 -2.31 -3.41
CA ARG A 109 -17.21 -1.17 -3.52
C ARG A 109 -17.72 -0.76 -2.15
#